data_AF-A0A6I9X626-F1
#
_entry.id   AF-A0A6I9X626-F1
#
_cell.length_a   1.000
_cell.length_b   1.000
_cell.length_c   1.000
_cell.angle_alpha   90.00
_cell.angle_beta   90.00
_cell.angle_gamma   90.00
#
_symmetry.space_group_name_H-M   'P 1'
#
loop_
_entity.id
_entity.type
_entity.pdbx_description
1 polymer ?
#
loop_
_entity_poly.entity_id
_entity_poly.type
_entity_poly.pdbx_seq_one_letter_code
_entity_poly.pdbx_strand_id
1 'polypeptide(L)'
;MAGLPPQGQLLPGFCILPAPLPPASAVADGAAAGGDSLACIFPQLGSVLYHLFMNHEGGPAVYHTLLTLDMCGVCMVNTLGALPIIYCTLACCPLLRSIALLAYTGLSSYGIFCAVTARSSVRRLRAFAWQALFRFFFFYLRWVGLGTGHPTSLRSYLIMDGLAFLGGVINISRVPERWKPGCFDYWFNSHQIMHVLVVVSILYLHWGVVADLHWIANSACPKEGPHHV
;
A
#
# COMPACT_ATOMS: atom_id res chain seq x y z
N MET A 1 8.76 -47.84 2.80
CA MET A 1 9.90 -46.98 3.17
C MET A 1 10.04 -45.93 2.08
N ALA A 2 9.37 -44.80 2.24
CA ALA A 2 9.31 -43.74 1.24
C ALA A 2 10.42 -42.72 1.53
N GLY A 3 11.28 -42.48 0.54
CA GLY A 3 12.36 -41.49 0.60
C GLY A 3 11.79 -40.07 0.59
N LEU A 4 12.34 -39.22 1.46
CA LEU A 4 12.14 -37.77 1.44
C LEU A 4 12.64 -37.17 0.11
N PRO A 5 11.95 -36.20 -0.50
CA PRO A 5 12.57 -35.28 -1.43
C PRO A 5 13.32 -34.16 -0.66
N PRO A 6 14.47 -33.66 -1.18
CA PRO A 6 15.30 -32.69 -0.49
C PRO A 6 14.94 -31.24 -0.84
N GLN A 7 15.11 -30.39 0.19
CA GLN A 7 15.55 -28.98 0.16
C GLN A 7 14.69 -27.97 -0.61
N GLY A 8 13.91 -27.21 0.17
CA GLY A 8 13.31 -25.95 -0.25
C GLY A 8 14.37 -24.93 -0.67
N GLN A 9 14.29 -24.51 -1.93
CA GLN A 9 14.95 -23.32 -2.41
C GLN A 9 14.20 -22.09 -1.89
N LEU A 10 14.77 -21.44 -0.87
CA LEU A 10 14.47 -20.06 -0.53
C LEU A 10 14.81 -19.18 -1.74
N LEU A 11 13.81 -18.57 -2.34
CA LEU A 11 13.99 -17.39 -3.18
C LEU A 11 14.42 -16.21 -2.28
N PRO A 12 15.57 -15.55 -2.52
CA PRO A 12 15.96 -14.37 -1.79
C PRO A 12 15.13 -13.19 -2.29
N GLY A 13 13.96 -12.99 -1.68
CA GLY A 13 13.09 -11.85 -1.95
C GLY A 13 13.62 -10.58 -1.28
N PHE A 14 14.54 -9.91 -1.98
CA PHE A 14 14.73 -8.46 -2.04
C PHE A 14 13.95 -7.61 -1.01
N CYS A 15 14.57 -7.32 0.14
CA CYS A 15 14.27 -6.10 0.89
C CYS A 15 14.83 -4.91 0.10
N ILE A 16 14.14 -4.46 -0.95
CA ILE A 16 14.42 -3.15 -1.56
C ILE A 16 13.81 -2.13 -0.60
N LEU A 17 14.60 -1.69 0.38
CA LEU A 17 14.26 -0.47 1.09
C LEU A 17 14.33 0.67 0.05
N PRO A 18 13.26 1.45 -0.13
CA PRO A 18 13.35 2.67 -0.90
C PRO A 18 14.43 3.58 -0.30
N ALA A 19 15.03 4.44 -1.13
CA ALA A 19 16.05 5.37 -0.68
C ALA A 19 15.56 6.21 0.52
N PRO A 20 16.44 6.55 1.47
CA PRO A 20 16.04 7.35 2.62
C PRO A 20 15.43 8.68 2.18
N LEU A 21 14.28 8.99 2.77
CA LEU A 21 13.60 10.28 2.59
C LEU A 21 14.54 11.43 3.00
N PRO A 22 14.44 12.60 2.35
CA PRO A 22 15.20 13.77 2.76
C PRO A 22 14.90 14.13 4.23
N PRO A 23 15.85 14.74 4.96
CA PRO A 23 15.62 15.13 6.34
C PRO A 23 14.41 16.08 6.44
N ALA A 24 13.39 15.65 7.19
CA ALA A 24 12.16 16.40 7.38
C ALA A 24 12.42 17.72 8.12
N SER A 25 11.99 18.84 7.53
CA SER A 25 12.12 20.18 8.12
C SER A 25 11.06 20.48 9.19
N ALA A 26 9.92 19.77 9.17
CA ALA A 26 8.84 19.94 10.14
C ALA A 26 8.35 18.59 10.70
N VAL A 27 7.76 18.62 11.90
CA VAL A 27 7.23 17.43 12.60
C VAL A 27 6.19 16.68 11.77
N ALA A 28 5.34 17.41 11.04
CA ALA A 28 4.32 16.82 10.18
C ALA A 28 4.93 16.10 8.96
N ASP A 29 6.01 16.64 8.39
CA ASP A 29 6.75 16.01 7.30
C ASP A 29 7.46 14.75 7.81
N GLY A 30 7.98 14.80 9.04
CA GLY A 30 8.58 13.64 9.71
C GLY A 30 7.57 12.52 9.99
N ALA A 31 6.34 12.87 10.38
CA ALA A 31 5.26 11.90 10.56
C ALA A 31 4.81 11.28 9.23
N ALA A 32 4.71 12.06 8.16
CA ALA A 32 4.39 11.56 6.83
C ALA A 32 5.51 10.64 6.29
N ALA A 33 6.77 11.02 6.49
CA ALA A 33 7.94 10.24 6.12
C ALA A 33 8.05 8.91 6.90
N GLY A 34 7.81 8.96 8.21
CA GLY A 34 7.73 7.76 9.05
C GLY A 34 6.58 6.85 8.62
N GLY A 35 5.41 7.43 8.32
CA GLY A 35 4.26 6.70 7.80
C GLY A 35 4.55 5.97 6.48
N ASP A 36 5.20 6.62 5.53
CA ASP A 36 5.62 6.03 4.26
C ASP A 36 6.62 4.87 4.45
N SER A 37 7.61 5.06 5.32
CA SER A 37 8.60 4.03 5.64
C SER A 37 7.94 2.78 6.23
N LEU A 38 7.01 2.98 7.15
CA LEU A 38 6.21 1.91 7.73
C LEU A 38 5.33 1.22 6.66
N ALA A 39 4.69 2.01 5.78
CA ALA A 39 3.89 1.51 4.67
C ALA A 39 4.70 0.57 3.74
N CYS A 40 5.98 0.87 3.54
CA CYS A 40 6.87 0.07 2.69
C CYS A 40 7.38 -1.22 3.36
N ILE A 41 7.46 -1.27 4.70
CA ILE A 41 8.06 -2.40 5.43
C ILE A 41 7.01 -3.42 5.85
N PHE A 42 5.85 -2.96 6.33
CA PHE A 42 4.84 -3.82 6.94
C PHE A 42 4.30 -4.93 6.02
N PRO A 43 3.96 -4.67 4.74
CA PRO A 43 3.49 -5.73 3.84
C PRO A 43 4.55 -6.80 3.60
N GLN A 44 5.79 -6.39 3.37
CA GLN A 44 6.91 -7.28 3.08
C GLN A 44 7.21 -8.16 4.30
N LEU A 45 7.28 -7.57 5.49
CA LEU A 45 7.52 -8.33 6.71
C LEU A 45 6.39 -9.34 6.98
N GLY A 46 5.13 -8.90 6.90
CA GLY A 46 3.98 -9.78 7.10
C GLY A 46 3.95 -10.95 6.11
N SER A 47 4.23 -10.66 4.84
CA SER A 47 4.22 -11.67 3.79
C SER A 47 5.37 -12.67 3.90
N VAL A 48 6.59 -12.19 4.15
CA VAL A 48 7.76 -13.07 4.34
C VAL A 48 7.57 -13.97 5.55
N LEU A 49 7.08 -13.44 6.68
CA LEU A 49 6.80 -14.24 7.87
C LEU A 49 5.73 -15.30 7.59
N TYR A 50 4.67 -14.96 6.87
CA TYR A 50 3.64 -15.92 6.50
C TYR A 50 4.20 -17.06 5.64
N HIS A 51 4.86 -16.74 4.52
CA HIS A 51 5.37 -17.78 3.61
C HIS A 51 6.50 -18.62 4.22
N LEU A 52 7.29 -18.05 5.13
CA LEU A 52 8.35 -18.78 5.82
C LEU A 52 7.79 -19.79 6.84
N PHE A 53 6.73 -19.42 7.55
CA PHE A 53 6.20 -20.20 8.68
C PHE A 53 4.83 -20.84 8.41
N MET A 54 4.29 -20.78 7.19
CA MET A 54 2.97 -21.34 6.87
C MET A 54 2.85 -22.86 7.11
N ASN A 55 3.97 -23.59 7.04
CA ASN A 55 4.04 -25.04 7.28
C ASN A 55 4.58 -25.40 8.68
N HIS A 56 4.59 -24.45 9.61
CA HIS A 56 5.05 -24.68 10.97
C HIS A 56 4.17 -25.72 11.70
N GLU A 57 4.78 -26.52 12.58
CA GLU A 57 4.12 -27.61 13.33
C GLU A 57 2.98 -27.13 14.25
N GLY A 58 2.90 -25.83 14.50
CA GLY A 58 1.83 -25.18 15.27
C GLY A 58 0.44 -25.24 14.64
N GLY A 59 0.31 -25.83 13.46
CA GLY A 59 -0.97 -26.22 12.87
C GLY A 59 -1.85 -25.05 12.40
N PRO A 60 -3.18 -25.27 12.27
CA PRO A 60 -4.09 -24.31 11.66
C PRO A 60 -4.14 -22.94 12.36
N ALA A 61 -3.92 -22.89 13.68
CA ALA A 61 -3.97 -21.65 14.45
C ALA A 61 -2.83 -20.70 14.08
N VAL A 62 -1.60 -21.22 13.94
CA VAL A 62 -0.43 -20.43 13.51
C VAL A 62 -0.62 -19.99 12.06
N TYR A 63 -1.08 -20.89 11.18
CA TYR A 63 -1.39 -20.55 9.78
C TYR A 63 -2.39 -19.39 9.66
N HIS A 64 -3.50 -19.42 10.39
CA HIS A 64 -4.50 -18.35 10.36
C HIS A 64 -3.98 -17.03 10.94
N THR A 65 -3.14 -17.08 11.98
CA THR A 65 -2.53 -15.89 12.58
C THR A 65 -1.57 -15.22 11.60
N LEU A 66 -0.69 -16.00 10.98
CA LEU A 66 0.27 -15.51 9.99
C LEU A 66 -0.42 -14.97 8.74
N LEU A 67 -1.48 -15.64 8.26
CA LEU A 67 -2.28 -15.15 7.14
C LEU A 67 -2.96 -13.81 7.49
N THR A 68 -3.45 -13.68 8.73
CA THR A 68 -4.01 -12.41 9.19
C THR A 68 -2.96 -11.31 9.24
N LEU A 69 -1.72 -11.66 9.61
CA LEU A 69 -0.58 -10.73 9.66
C LEU A 69 -0.20 -10.21 8.26
N ASP A 70 -0.14 -11.08 7.25
CA ASP A 70 0.06 -10.70 5.85
C ASP A 70 -1.06 -9.74 5.37
N MET A 71 -2.31 -10.05 5.70
CA MET A 71 -3.44 -9.17 5.37
C MET A 71 -3.42 -7.83 6.09
N CYS A 72 -3.01 -7.81 7.36
CA CYS A 72 -2.78 -6.56 8.09
C CYS A 72 -1.74 -5.70 7.39
N GLY A 73 -0.64 -6.30 6.90
CA GLY A 73 0.39 -5.63 6.13
C GLY A 73 -0.18 -4.89 4.91
N VAL A 74 -0.97 -5.60 4.09
CA VAL A 74 -1.64 -5.02 2.91
C VAL A 74 -2.59 -3.88 3.30
N CYS A 75 -3.36 -4.03 4.37
CA CYS A 75 -4.25 -2.96 4.81
C CYS A 75 -3.48 -1.75 5.36
N MET A 76 -2.34 -1.98 6.03
CA MET A 76 -1.49 -0.91 6.56
C MET A 76 -0.86 -0.09 5.44
N VAL A 77 -0.32 -0.70 4.37
CA VAL A 77 0.23 0.08 3.25
C VAL A 77 -0.84 0.92 2.55
N ASN A 78 -2.05 0.40 2.37
CA ASN A 78 -3.14 1.17 1.77
C ASN A 78 -3.58 2.34 2.68
N THR A 79 -3.50 2.16 3.99
CA THR A 79 -3.87 3.20 4.96
C THR A 79 -2.78 4.26 5.04
N LEU A 80 -1.55 3.86 5.35
CA LEU A 80 -0.43 4.76 5.53
C LEU A 80 -0.03 5.47 4.23
N GLY A 81 -0.06 4.79 3.09
CA GLY A 81 0.27 5.38 1.79
C GLY A 81 -0.69 6.47 1.34
N ALA A 82 -1.93 6.47 1.82
CA ALA A 82 -2.90 7.52 1.50
C ALA A 82 -2.77 8.76 2.40
N LEU A 83 -2.13 8.67 3.57
CA LEU A 83 -2.00 9.81 4.48
C LEU A 83 -1.16 10.94 3.86
N PRO A 84 0.04 10.69 3.28
CA PRO A 84 0.78 11.73 2.58
C PRO A 84 0.00 12.30 1.40
N ILE A 85 -0.73 11.46 0.66
CA ILE A 85 -1.55 11.92 -0.48
C ILE A 85 -2.58 12.95 -0.01
N ILE A 86 -3.35 12.64 1.03
CA ILE A 86 -4.39 13.54 1.58
C ILE A 86 -3.75 14.79 2.17
N TYR A 87 -2.68 14.61 2.97
CA TYR A 87 -1.92 15.71 3.58
C TYR A 87 -1.48 16.72 2.52
N CYS A 88 -0.94 16.21 1.41
CA CYS A 88 -0.39 17.02 0.34
C CYS A 88 -1.45 17.63 -0.57
N THR A 89 -2.56 16.93 -0.78
CA THR A 89 -3.69 17.44 -1.59
C THR A 89 -4.36 18.64 -0.94
N LEU A 90 -4.42 18.65 0.40
CA LEU A 90 -5.09 19.67 1.19
C LEU A 90 -4.10 20.55 1.97
N ALA A 91 -2.87 20.69 1.48
CA ALA A 91 -1.82 21.43 2.18
C ALA A 91 -2.24 22.87 2.54
N CYS A 92 -3.01 23.52 1.66
CA CYS A 92 -3.51 24.89 1.84
C CYS A 92 -4.76 25.04 2.70
N CYS A 93 -5.42 23.95 3.08
CA CYS A 93 -6.66 24.01 3.86
C CYS A 93 -6.51 23.20 5.14
N PRO A 94 -5.93 23.77 6.23
CA PRO A 94 -5.54 23.01 7.42
C PRO A 94 -6.72 22.33 8.13
N LEU A 95 -7.90 22.98 8.16
CA LEU A 95 -9.10 22.41 8.76
C LEU A 95 -9.61 21.20 7.96
N LEU A 96 -9.76 21.37 6.64
CA LEU A 96 -10.24 20.30 5.76
C LEU A 96 -9.25 19.12 5.73
N ARG A 97 -7.95 19.41 5.76
CA ARG A 97 -6.87 18.41 5.86
C ARG A 97 -7.03 17.55 7.11
N SER A 98 -7.17 18.16 8.29
CA SER A 98 -7.32 17.42 9.54
C SER A 98 -8.59 16.57 9.56
N ILE A 99 -9.71 17.13 9.07
CA ILE A 99 -10.97 16.38 8.95
C ILE A 99 -10.82 15.19 8.00
N ALA A 100 -10.21 15.39 6.84
CA ALA A 100 -10.01 14.33 5.85
C ALA A 100 -9.09 13.22 6.34
N LEU A 101 -7.99 13.57 7.03
CA LEU A 101 -7.07 12.61 7.64
C LEU A 101 -7.76 11.80 8.75
N LEU A 102 -8.52 12.45 9.63
CA LEU A 102 -9.29 11.77 10.69
C LEU A 102 -10.38 10.86 10.11
N ALA A 103 -11.11 11.34 9.10
CA ALA A 103 -12.14 10.54 8.43
C ALA A 103 -11.53 9.31 7.75
N TYR A 104 -10.40 9.48 7.04
CA TYR A 104 -9.76 8.38 6.34
C TYR A 104 -9.12 7.34 7.28
N THR A 105 -8.46 7.79 8.34
CA THR A 105 -7.89 6.91 9.36
C THR A 105 -8.98 6.14 10.09
N GLY A 106 -10.08 6.79 10.45
CA GLY A 106 -11.28 6.15 11.01
C GLY A 106 -11.86 5.09 10.08
N LEU A 107 -12.14 5.45 8.82
CA LEU A 107 -12.66 4.52 7.80
C LEU A 107 -11.71 3.34 7.58
N SER A 108 -10.41 3.60 7.52
CA SER A 108 -9.39 2.58 7.31
C SER A 108 -9.25 1.65 8.51
N SER A 109 -9.30 2.17 9.74
CA SER A 109 -9.26 1.34 10.96
C SER A 109 -10.46 0.39 11.03
N TYR A 110 -11.66 0.89 10.70
CA TYR A 110 -12.86 0.06 10.58
C TYR A 110 -12.74 -0.95 9.45
N GLY A 111 -12.17 -0.55 8.31
CA GLY A 111 -11.88 -1.42 7.17
C GLY A 111 -10.92 -2.56 7.52
N ILE A 112 -9.82 -2.25 8.23
CA ILE A 112 -8.85 -3.23 8.75
C ILE A 112 -9.54 -4.20 9.69
N PHE A 113 -10.29 -3.69 10.67
CA PHE A 113 -11.04 -4.54 11.60
C PHE A 113 -11.98 -5.49 10.86
N CYS A 114 -12.77 -4.95 9.92
CA CYS A 114 -13.64 -5.76 9.08
C CYS A 114 -12.88 -6.78 8.24
N ALA A 115 -11.72 -6.42 7.69
CA ALA A 115 -10.92 -7.30 6.83
C ALA A 115 -10.27 -8.44 7.62
N VAL A 116 -9.82 -8.17 8.84
CA VAL A 116 -9.22 -9.14 9.76
C VAL A 116 -10.27 -10.08 10.34
N THR A 117 -11.46 -9.57 10.66
CA THR A 117 -12.57 -10.40 11.19
C THR A 117 -13.38 -11.09 10.07
N ALA A 118 -13.22 -10.68 8.81
CA ALA A 118 -14.00 -11.23 7.70
C ALA A 118 -13.59 -12.66 7.35
N ARG A 119 -14.55 -13.59 7.50
CA ARG A 119 -14.46 -14.95 6.95
C ARG A 119 -14.75 -15.04 5.44
N SER A 120 -15.23 -13.96 4.82
CA SER A 120 -15.65 -13.93 3.40
C SER A 120 -14.82 -12.94 2.59
N SER A 121 -14.34 -13.39 1.42
CA SER A 121 -13.58 -12.59 0.46
C SER A 121 -14.32 -11.32 -0.01
N VAL A 122 -15.65 -11.38 -0.12
CA VAL A 122 -16.49 -10.24 -0.56
C VAL A 122 -16.43 -9.09 0.44
N ARG A 123 -16.41 -9.40 1.75
CA ARG A 123 -16.37 -8.39 2.81
C ARG A 123 -15.02 -7.67 2.85
N ARG A 124 -13.94 -8.42 2.58
CA ARG A 124 -12.58 -7.88 2.43
C ARG A 124 -12.47 -6.99 1.19
N LEU A 125 -13.00 -7.43 0.05
CA LEU A 125 -13.00 -6.62 -1.18
C LEU A 125 -13.76 -5.30 -1.00
N ARG A 126 -14.90 -5.32 -0.30
CA ARG A 126 -15.68 -4.10 -0.02
C ARG A 126 -14.92 -3.09 0.83
N ALA A 127 -14.16 -3.56 1.84
CA ALA A 127 -13.33 -2.68 2.67
C ALA A 127 -12.24 -1.98 1.83
N PHE A 128 -11.53 -2.74 1.00
CA PHE A 128 -10.54 -2.17 0.08
C PHE A 128 -11.16 -1.23 -0.96
N ALA A 129 -12.34 -1.57 -1.49
CA ALA A 129 -13.04 -0.71 -2.43
C ALA A 129 -13.36 0.66 -1.82
N TRP A 130 -13.78 0.71 -0.55
CA TRP A 130 -14.11 1.99 0.10
C TRP A 130 -12.88 2.85 0.31
N GLN A 131 -11.76 2.24 0.70
CA GLN A 131 -10.49 2.96 0.80
C GLN A 131 -10.01 3.46 -0.56
N ALA A 132 -10.11 2.63 -1.61
CA ALA A 132 -9.74 2.99 -2.97
C ALA A 132 -10.60 4.16 -3.49
N LEU A 133 -11.93 4.10 -3.34
CA LEU A 133 -12.83 5.18 -3.75
C LEU A 133 -12.48 6.51 -3.07
N PHE A 134 -12.18 6.46 -1.77
CA PHE A 134 -11.75 7.66 -1.04
C PHE A 134 -10.45 8.22 -1.61
N ARG A 135 -9.46 7.38 -1.94
CA ARG A 135 -8.20 7.82 -2.59
C ARG A 135 -8.43 8.41 -3.98
N PHE A 136 -9.26 7.76 -4.81
CA PHE A 136 -9.60 8.26 -6.14
C PHE A 136 -10.31 9.63 -6.10
N PHE A 137 -11.07 9.92 -5.04
CA PHE A 137 -11.62 11.25 -4.85
C PHE A 137 -10.53 12.33 -4.73
N PHE A 138 -9.44 12.08 -3.99
CA PHE A 138 -8.32 13.02 -3.91
C PHE A 138 -7.54 13.12 -5.22
N PHE A 139 -7.40 12.03 -5.96
CA PHE A 139 -6.83 12.07 -7.31
C PHE A 139 -7.65 12.95 -8.24
N TYR A 140 -8.98 12.82 -8.17
CA TYR A 140 -9.88 13.69 -8.91
C TYR A 140 -9.72 15.16 -8.53
N LEU A 141 -9.65 15.48 -7.23
CA LEU A 141 -9.41 16.85 -6.76
C LEU A 141 -8.11 17.44 -7.32
N ARG A 142 -7.02 16.67 -7.33
CA ARG A 142 -5.76 17.09 -7.95
C ARG A 142 -5.88 17.26 -9.46
N TRP A 143 -6.61 16.37 -10.13
CA TRP A 143 -6.81 16.41 -11.58
C TRP A 143 -7.58 17.67 -12.03
N VAL A 144 -8.63 18.06 -11.30
CA VAL A 144 -9.41 19.27 -11.60
C VAL A 144 -8.77 20.57 -11.11
N GLY A 145 -7.57 20.50 -10.50
CA GLY A 145 -6.84 21.66 -10.00
C GLY A 145 -7.36 22.23 -8.67
N LEU A 146 -8.26 21.53 -7.99
CA LEU A 146 -8.73 21.91 -6.64
C LEU A 146 -7.79 21.43 -5.53
N GLY A 147 -6.94 20.43 -5.83
CA GLY A 147 -5.97 19.88 -4.91
C GLY A 147 -4.54 20.28 -5.26
N THR A 148 -3.68 20.39 -4.24
CA THR A 148 -2.26 20.69 -4.39
C THR A 148 -1.41 19.42 -4.53
N GLY A 149 -0.20 19.55 -5.07
CA GLY A 149 0.74 18.43 -5.19
C GLY A 149 1.56 18.48 -6.47
N HIS A 150 2.59 17.64 -6.53
CA HIS A 150 3.47 17.60 -7.69
C HIS A 150 2.75 16.91 -8.88
N PRO A 151 2.82 17.41 -10.12
CA PRO A 151 2.11 16.81 -11.25
C PRO A 151 2.56 15.37 -11.56
N THR A 152 3.83 15.03 -11.29
CA THR A 152 4.32 13.66 -11.48
C THR A 152 3.88 12.69 -10.37
N SER A 153 3.54 13.18 -9.16
CA SER A 153 3.13 12.30 -8.06
C SER A 153 1.78 11.64 -8.34
N LEU A 154 0.84 12.39 -8.94
CA LEU A 154 -0.46 11.84 -9.36
C LEU A 154 -0.29 10.67 -10.33
N ARG A 155 0.61 10.80 -11.32
CA ARG A 155 0.91 9.71 -12.25
C ARG A 155 1.48 8.50 -11.52
N SER A 156 2.42 8.70 -10.59
CA SER A 156 2.98 7.61 -9.78
C SER A 156 1.91 6.90 -8.96
N TYR A 157 0.97 7.63 -8.35
CA TYR A 157 -0.10 7.01 -7.58
C TYR A 157 -1.10 6.23 -8.45
N LEU A 158 -1.42 6.73 -9.66
CA LEU A 158 -2.26 5.99 -10.60
C LEU A 158 -1.58 4.69 -11.07
N ILE A 159 -0.27 4.72 -11.32
CA ILE A 159 0.51 3.52 -11.66
C ILE A 159 0.54 2.56 -10.47
N MET A 160 0.75 3.06 -9.25
CA MET A 160 0.72 2.27 -8.02
C MET A 160 -0.60 1.49 -7.89
N ASP A 161 -1.76 2.17 -7.99
CA ASP A 161 -3.08 1.52 -7.86
C ASP A 161 -3.35 0.57 -9.04
N GLY A 162 -2.93 0.93 -10.25
CA GLY A 162 -3.04 0.08 -11.42
C GLY A 162 -2.26 -1.23 -11.29
N LEU A 163 -1.01 -1.17 -10.79
CA LEU A 163 -0.18 -2.35 -10.54
C LEU A 163 -0.74 -3.22 -9.41
N ALA A 164 -1.21 -2.60 -8.31
CA ALA A 164 -1.82 -3.33 -7.20
C ALA A 164 -3.10 -4.05 -7.64
N PHE A 165 -3.96 -3.37 -8.42
CA PHE A 165 -5.17 -3.98 -8.99
C PHE A 165 -4.84 -5.12 -9.95
N LEU A 166 -3.89 -4.91 -10.87
CA LEU A 166 -3.45 -5.94 -11.82
C LEU A 166 -2.91 -7.17 -11.10
N GLY A 167 -2.05 -6.99 -10.08
CA GLY A 167 -1.54 -8.08 -9.26
C GLY A 167 -2.67 -8.86 -8.58
N GLY A 168 -3.66 -8.16 -8.02
CA GLY A 168 -4.84 -8.78 -7.43
C GLY A 168 -5.66 -9.60 -8.44
N VAL A 169 -5.88 -9.09 -9.65
CA VAL A 169 -6.58 -9.80 -10.73
C VAL A 169 -5.82 -11.05 -11.17
N ILE A 170 -4.50 -10.96 -11.31
CA ILE A 170 -3.63 -12.11 -11.67
C ILE A 170 -3.73 -13.20 -10.59
N ASN A 171 -3.61 -12.83 -9.31
CA ASN A 171 -3.70 -13.77 -8.20
C ASN A 171 -5.09 -14.44 -8.08
N ILE A 172 -6.18 -13.71 -8.30
CA ILE A 172 -7.55 -14.27 -8.26
C ILE A 172 -7.81 -15.18 -9.47
N SER A 173 -7.36 -14.77 -10.66
CA SER A 173 -7.57 -15.54 -11.89
C SER A 173 -6.71 -16.80 -11.97
N ARG A 174 -5.65 -16.88 -11.15
CA ARG A 174 -4.66 -17.98 -11.12
C ARG A 174 -3.96 -18.17 -12.46
N VAL A 175 -3.68 -17.09 -13.16
CA VAL A 175 -2.96 -17.10 -14.45
C VAL A 175 -1.49 -16.80 -14.18
N PRO A 176 -0.52 -17.56 -14.73
CA PRO A 176 -0.64 -18.52 -15.85
C PRO A 176 -0.85 -20.00 -15.45
N GLU A 177 -0.82 -20.35 -14.17
CA GLU A 177 -0.88 -21.76 -13.73
C GLU A 177 -2.20 -22.45 -14.11
N ARG A 178 -3.29 -21.70 -14.24
CA ARG A 178 -4.57 -22.18 -14.76
C ARG A 178 -4.49 -22.61 -16.22
N TRP A 179 -3.59 -22.02 -17.02
CA TRP A 179 -3.42 -22.35 -18.44
C TRP A 179 -2.54 -23.59 -18.64
N LYS A 180 -1.51 -23.78 -17.81
CA LYS A 180 -0.67 -24.99 -17.82
C LYS A 180 -0.40 -25.50 -16.40
N PRO A 181 -1.29 -26.35 -15.87
CA PRO A 181 -1.08 -26.97 -14.56
C PRO A 181 0.24 -27.75 -14.51
N GLY A 182 1.00 -27.63 -13.42
CA GLY A 182 2.26 -28.34 -13.21
C GLY A 182 3.51 -27.72 -13.85
N CYS A 183 3.36 -26.72 -14.73
CA CYS A 183 4.52 -26.03 -15.34
C CYS A 183 5.05 -24.86 -14.48
N PHE A 184 4.20 -24.30 -13.61
CA PHE A 184 4.48 -23.07 -12.87
C PHE A 184 4.56 -23.28 -11.35
N ASP A 185 4.79 -24.52 -10.91
CA ASP A 185 4.71 -24.87 -9.48
C ASP A 185 5.80 -24.18 -8.65
N TYR A 186 7.00 -24.03 -9.21
CA TYR A 186 8.15 -23.39 -8.54
C TYR A 186 8.37 -21.92 -8.94
N TRP A 187 8.11 -21.59 -10.21
CA TRP A 187 8.46 -20.30 -10.80
C TRP A 187 7.30 -19.70 -11.58
N PHE A 188 7.14 -18.39 -11.50
CA PHE A 188 6.13 -17.61 -12.22
C PHE A 188 4.69 -18.05 -11.97
N ASN A 189 4.40 -18.58 -10.77
CA ASN A 189 3.01 -18.71 -10.34
C ASN A 189 2.36 -17.33 -10.17
N SER A 190 1.04 -17.25 -10.31
CA SER A 190 0.29 -16.01 -10.16
C SER A 190 0.58 -15.27 -8.85
N HIS A 191 0.84 -16.00 -7.76
CA HIS A 191 1.11 -15.45 -6.44
C HIS A 191 2.46 -14.73 -6.38
N GLN A 192 3.51 -15.32 -6.96
CA GLN A 192 4.83 -14.68 -7.11
C GLN A 192 4.74 -13.44 -7.99
N ILE A 193 4.00 -13.52 -9.10
CA ILE A 193 3.79 -12.37 -9.99
C ILE A 193 3.07 -11.23 -9.24
N MET A 194 2.04 -11.56 -8.45
CA MET A 194 1.36 -10.58 -7.60
C MET A 194 2.32 -9.92 -6.62
N HIS A 195 3.16 -10.67 -5.91
CA HIS A 195 4.16 -10.09 -4.99
C HIS A 195 5.11 -9.14 -5.68
N VAL A 196 5.63 -9.52 -6.86
CA VAL A 196 6.49 -8.63 -7.64
C VAL A 196 5.77 -7.34 -8.02
N LEU A 197 4.53 -7.43 -8.51
CA LEU A 197 3.73 -6.25 -8.86
C LEU A 197 3.41 -5.36 -7.65
N VAL A 198 3.17 -5.96 -6.48
CA VAL A 198 2.96 -5.23 -5.22
C VAL A 198 4.24 -4.51 -4.78
N VAL A 199 5.41 -5.13 -4.88
CA VAL A 199 6.68 -4.46 -4.57
C VAL A 199 6.91 -3.27 -5.51
N VAL A 200 6.71 -3.43 -6.82
CA VAL A 200 6.82 -2.33 -7.78
C VAL A 200 5.79 -1.24 -7.49
N SER A 201 4.56 -1.62 -7.13
CA SER A 201 3.52 -0.68 -6.69
C SER A 201 3.98 0.16 -5.48
N ILE A 202 4.57 -0.46 -4.46
CA ILE A 202 5.12 0.23 -3.28
C ILE A 202 6.25 1.20 -3.65
N LEU A 203 7.10 0.87 -4.64
CA LEU A 203 8.12 1.80 -5.13
C LEU A 203 7.50 3.04 -5.78
N TYR A 204 6.44 2.87 -6.58
CA TYR A 204 5.71 4.01 -7.15
C TYR A 204 4.98 4.85 -6.10
N LEU A 205 4.44 4.21 -5.06
CA LEU A 205 3.91 4.93 -3.89
C LEU A 205 4.99 5.83 -3.29
N HIS A 206 6.14 5.24 -2.94
CA HIS A 206 7.24 5.94 -2.31
C HIS A 206 7.74 7.11 -3.18
N TRP A 207 7.99 6.89 -4.48
CA TRP A 207 8.40 7.97 -5.39
C TRP A 207 7.37 9.09 -5.52
N GLY A 208 6.07 8.74 -5.49
CA GLY A 208 5.00 9.73 -5.45
C GLY A 208 5.03 10.57 -4.17
N VAL A 209 5.18 9.92 -3.01
CA VAL A 209 5.25 10.57 -1.70
C VAL A 209 6.47 11.48 -1.60
N VAL A 210 7.65 10.99 -2.00
CA VAL A 210 8.89 11.78 -2.03
C VAL A 210 8.70 13.05 -2.87
N ALA A 211 8.15 12.91 -4.07
CA ALA A 211 7.90 14.05 -4.96
C ALA A 211 6.93 15.08 -4.34
N ASP A 212 5.87 14.61 -3.68
CA ASP A 212 4.92 15.47 -2.99
C ASP A 212 5.53 16.19 -1.78
N LEU A 213 6.31 15.48 -0.95
CA LEU A 213 6.98 16.08 0.21
C LEU A 213 8.01 17.14 -0.23
N HIS A 214 8.79 16.86 -1.27
CA HIS A 214 9.69 17.87 -1.86
C HIS A 214 8.93 19.07 -2.41
N TRP A 215 7.77 18.86 -3.02
CA TRP A 215 6.96 19.94 -3.54
C TRP A 215 6.41 20.84 -2.42
N ILE A 216 5.89 20.25 -1.33
CA ILE A 216 5.37 21.03 -0.20
C ILE A 216 6.46 21.84 0.49
N ALA A 217 7.63 21.23 0.71
CA ALA A 217 8.76 21.92 1.33
C ALA A 217 9.16 23.20 0.56
N ASN A 218 8.88 23.26 -0.75
CA ASN A 218 9.30 24.35 -1.63
C ASN A 218 8.14 25.23 -2.14
N SER A 219 6.88 24.83 -2.02
CA SER A 219 5.77 25.45 -2.79
C SER A 219 4.42 25.51 -2.07
N ALA A 220 4.39 25.32 -0.75
CA ALA A 220 3.18 24.96 0.03
C ALA A 220 1.90 25.71 -0.36
N CYS A 221 1.86 27.05 -0.40
CA CYS A 221 0.69 27.84 -0.85
C CYS A 221 1.09 29.26 -1.28
N PRO A 222 0.33 29.90 -2.21
CA PRO A 222 0.32 31.35 -2.31
C PRO A 222 -0.15 31.92 -0.96
N LYS A 223 0.56 32.91 -0.41
CA LYS A 223 0.03 33.69 0.72
C LYS A 223 -1.24 34.37 0.22
N GLU A 224 -2.37 34.19 0.92
CA GLU A 224 -3.54 35.04 0.70
C GLU A 224 -3.06 36.51 0.71
N GLY A 225 -3.26 37.21 -0.41
CA GLY A 225 -3.11 38.65 -0.45
C GLY A 225 -4.07 39.29 0.55
N PRO A 226 -3.76 40.49 1.07
CA PRO A 226 -4.63 41.14 2.04
C PRO A 226 -6.02 41.27 1.44
N HIS A 227 -7.03 40.70 2.10
CA HIS A 227 -8.43 40.99 1.81
C HIS A 227 -8.62 42.50 1.98
N HIS A 228 -8.60 43.22 0.86
CA HIS A 228 -9.14 44.56 0.76
C HIS A 228 -10.66 44.47 0.61
N VAL A 229 -11.32 45.39 1.32
CA VAL A 229 -12.74 45.76 1.34
C VAL A 229 -13.58 45.04 2.39
#